data_AF-A0AAN6R4S8-F1
#
_entry.id   AF-A0AAN6R4S8-F1
#
_cell.length_a   1.000
_cell.length_b   1.000
_cell.length_c   1.000
_cell.angle_alpha   90.00
_cell.angle_beta   90.00
_cell.angle_gamma   90.00
#
_symmetry.space_group_name_H-M   'P 1'
#
loop_
_entity.id
_entity.type
_entity.pdbx_description
1 polymer ?
#
loop_
_entity_poly.entity_id
_entity_poly.type
_entity_poly.pdbx_seq_one_letter_code
_entity_poly.pdbx_strand_id
1 'polypeptide(L)'
;MSYALETKKRKFHRVLESLSGGNAQKPSSNADASKTSETAASLSHAMYPTIKKVRLASGSDPDSTLVRRSVSRHTTPSPSPSSHRPNFVPWDRERFLERLETFRRVDRWSPKPPAINEVQWAKRGWSCVDVMRVECVGGCGRAVVVKLPEEADEEEDDTDKIVERKEVQARLVEEYAKRIAEGHSERCPWRKSGCDDTIQRLPLTNPETALSGLRTRYRNLNKLGPKLPAIENIETPTGLELDEIIRILPANILSESTTRTTTSTGNNEDNQVEASSQETPKDINQAAFTLALFGWDAASDVGADLATCGACFRRLGLWMYKPKKDGSISVYSSLNVVSEHMDYCPWINAKTQSGGRKSVVKGPGGEVQSGWEVLGQAIKTIHRRQTRSDAPLVESTPEVPASPAGASVDDDESRKLKDREWWAKLRRVRQTLQVKGSKKAKGSTG
;
A
#
# COMPACT_ATOMS: atom_id res chain seq x y z
N MET A 1 -10.22 -55.48 21.98
CA MET A 1 -10.23 -56.29 20.73
C MET A 1 -9.76 -55.40 19.61
N SER A 2 -8.86 -55.87 18.75
CA SER A 2 -8.31 -55.09 17.63
C SER A 2 -9.06 -55.38 16.33
N TYR A 3 -9.21 -54.37 15.47
CA TYR A 3 -9.56 -54.53 14.06
C TYR A 3 -8.71 -53.55 13.22
N ALA A 4 -8.24 -54.02 12.06
CA ALA A 4 -7.16 -53.37 11.31
C ALA A 4 -7.66 -52.55 10.11
N LEU A 5 -6.93 -51.49 9.79
CA LEU A 5 -7.11 -50.69 8.57
C LEU A 5 -6.12 -51.18 7.49
N GLU A 6 -6.55 -52.12 6.64
CA GLU A 6 -5.75 -52.57 5.49
C GLU A 6 -6.65 -52.83 4.27
N THR A 7 -6.50 -52.04 3.21
CA THR A 7 -6.62 -52.41 1.78
C THR A 7 -6.73 -51.18 0.87
N LYS A 8 -5.61 -50.74 0.26
CA LYS A 8 -5.63 -49.95 -1.01
C LYS A 8 -4.34 -50.01 -1.86
N LYS A 9 -3.32 -50.76 -1.46
CA LYS A 9 -2.03 -50.97 -2.16
C LYS A 9 -2.13 -51.78 -3.49
N ARG A 10 -3.20 -51.65 -4.29
CA ARG A 10 -3.42 -52.42 -5.54
C ARG A 10 -3.71 -51.60 -6.81
N LYS A 11 -3.53 -50.27 -6.78
CA LYS A 11 -3.62 -49.43 -8.00
C LYS A 11 -2.30 -48.77 -8.45
N PHE A 12 -1.26 -48.74 -7.61
CA PHE A 12 0.00 -48.04 -7.93
C PHE A 12 0.92 -48.83 -8.88
N HIS A 13 1.12 -50.13 -8.62
CA HIS A 13 2.03 -50.98 -9.40
C HIS A 13 1.69 -51.12 -10.89
N ARG A 14 0.42 -50.94 -11.29
CA ARG A 14 -0.02 -51.11 -12.68
C ARG A 14 0.37 -49.93 -13.60
N VAL A 15 0.86 -48.81 -13.04
CA VAL A 15 1.31 -47.64 -13.83
C VAL A 15 2.80 -47.70 -14.15
N LEU A 16 3.62 -48.18 -13.22
CA LEU A 16 5.09 -48.21 -13.38
C LEU A 16 5.56 -49.21 -14.44
N GLU A 17 4.81 -50.29 -14.67
CA GLU A 17 5.07 -51.29 -15.71
C GLU A 17 4.74 -50.76 -17.14
N SER A 18 4.08 -49.61 -17.26
CA SER A 18 3.74 -48.98 -18.55
C SER A 18 4.80 -47.99 -19.08
N LEU A 19 5.90 -47.77 -18.34
CA LEU A 19 6.88 -46.72 -18.62
C LEU A 19 8.34 -47.23 -18.74
N SER A 20 8.58 -48.53 -18.65
CA SER A 20 9.90 -49.14 -18.79
C SER A 20 9.93 -50.10 -19.99
N GLY A 21 10.69 -49.77 -21.04
CA GLY A 21 10.87 -50.61 -22.23
C GLY A 21 10.79 -49.84 -23.54
N GLY A 22 11.90 -49.24 -23.97
CA GLY A 22 11.99 -48.48 -25.22
C GLY A 22 12.69 -49.22 -26.37
N ASN A 23 12.12 -49.08 -27.57
CA ASN A 23 12.81 -49.01 -28.88
C ASN A 23 13.73 -50.16 -29.36
N ALA A 24 13.25 -50.94 -30.34
CA ALA A 24 14.06 -51.76 -31.26
C ALA A 24 13.40 -51.80 -32.67
N GLN A 25 14.12 -52.25 -33.71
CA GLN A 25 13.86 -51.86 -35.11
C GLN A 25 13.30 -52.95 -36.06
N LYS A 26 12.32 -52.59 -36.91
CA LYS A 26 12.08 -53.03 -38.33
C LYS A 26 11.89 -54.55 -38.65
N PRO A 27 11.51 -54.98 -39.88
CA PRO A 27 11.04 -54.22 -41.06
C PRO A 27 9.75 -54.71 -41.79
N SER A 28 9.12 -53.77 -42.53
CA SER A 28 8.45 -53.89 -43.86
C SER A 28 7.44 -55.01 -44.20
N SER A 29 6.25 -54.60 -44.68
CA SER A 29 5.80 -54.90 -46.05
C SER A 29 4.65 -53.98 -46.55
N ASN A 30 4.70 -53.66 -47.85
CA ASN A 30 3.72 -53.18 -48.85
C ASN A 30 2.24 -52.97 -48.41
N ALA A 31 1.61 -51.79 -48.62
CA ALA A 31 0.87 -51.34 -49.84
C ALA A 31 -0.62 -51.82 -49.87
N ASP A 32 -1.62 -51.18 -50.51
CA ASP A 32 -1.67 -49.98 -51.38
C ASP A 32 -3.10 -49.32 -51.38
N ALA A 33 -3.25 -48.19 -52.08
CA ALA A 33 -4.45 -47.67 -52.79
C ALA A 33 -5.87 -47.50 -52.13
N SER A 34 -6.22 -46.23 -51.87
CA SER A 34 -7.37 -45.47 -52.46
C SER A 34 -8.88 -45.86 -52.37
N LYS A 35 -9.66 -44.91 -51.78
CA LYS A 35 -10.95 -44.28 -52.25
C LYS A 35 -12.36 -44.90 -51.99
N THR A 36 -13.32 -43.95 -51.82
CA THR A 36 -14.83 -44.02 -51.91
C THR A 36 -15.58 -44.90 -50.89
N SER A 37 -16.59 -44.41 -50.13
CA SER A 37 -18.01 -44.06 -50.46
C SER A 37 -18.86 -45.28 -50.91
N GLU A 38 -20.10 -45.52 -50.44
CA GLU A 38 -21.04 -44.73 -49.62
C GLU A 38 -22.19 -45.61 -49.02
N THR A 39 -22.88 -45.16 -47.95
CA THR A 39 -24.20 -45.65 -47.42
C THR A 39 -24.33 -47.14 -46.96
N ALA A 40 -25.26 -47.59 -46.12
CA ALA A 40 -26.11 -47.07 -45.00
C ALA A 40 -26.77 -48.34 -44.31
N ALA A 41 -27.73 -48.35 -43.36
CA ALA A 41 -28.57 -47.36 -42.64
C ALA A 41 -29.17 -47.99 -41.34
N SER A 42 -29.71 -47.15 -40.43
CA SER A 42 -30.77 -47.48 -39.43
C SER A 42 -30.42 -48.40 -38.23
N LEU A 43 -31.11 -48.39 -37.06
CA LEU A 43 -32.45 -47.89 -36.67
C LEU A 43 -32.49 -47.17 -35.28
N SER A 44 -33.38 -46.17 -35.14
CA SER A 44 -34.11 -45.70 -33.89
C SER A 44 -33.31 -45.26 -32.63
N HIS A 45 -33.74 -44.30 -31.80
CA HIS A 45 -35.07 -43.68 -31.57
C HIS A 45 -34.98 -42.18 -31.13
N ALA A 46 -36.00 -41.39 -31.50
CA ALA A 46 -36.84 -40.46 -30.69
C ALA A 46 -36.29 -39.74 -29.42
N MET A 47 -36.67 -38.50 -29.06
CA MET A 47 -37.57 -37.46 -29.64
C MET A 47 -37.24 -36.06 -29.03
N TYR A 48 -37.67 -34.94 -29.66
CA TYR A 48 -37.59 -33.55 -29.15
C TYR A 48 -38.97 -33.05 -28.63
N PRO A 49 -39.08 -31.82 -28.05
CA PRO A 49 -39.39 -30.65 -28.90
C PRO A 49 -38.74 -29.30 -28.49
N THR A 50 -38.69 -28.36 -29.44
CA THR A 50 -38.50 -26.91 -29.20
C THR A 50 -39.47 -26.12 -30.08
N ILE A 51 -39.86 -24.89 -29.67
CA ILE A 51 -40.90 -24.04 -30.29
C ILE A 51 -40.73 -22.62 -29.70
N LYS A 52 -40.83 -21.47 -30.41
CA LYS A 52 -41.10 -21.14 -31.83
C LYS A 52 -40.31 -19.88 -32.24
N LYS A 53 -40.15 -19.67 -33.56
CA LYS A 53 -39.95 -18.35 -34.20
C LYS A 53 -41.15 -18.06 -35.10
N VAL A 54 -41.38 -16.79 -35.44
CA VAL A 54 -42.26 -16.36 -36.55
C VAL A 54 -41.54 -15.28 -37.37
N ARG A 55 -41.65 -15.35 -38.70
CA ARG A 55 -41.21 -14.35 -39.67
C ARG A 55 -41.97 -14.55 -40.98
N LEU A 56 -42.26 -13.49 -41.72
CA LEU A 56 -42.74 -13.53 -43.11
C LEU A 56 -41.92 -12.57 -44.00
N ALA A 57 -42.07 -12.70 -45.32
CA ALA A 57 -41.34 -12.02 -46.39
C ALA A 57 -42.02 -10.66 -46.79
N SER A 58 -41.63 -9.88 -47.81
CA SER A 58 -40.80 -10.12 -49.00
C SER A 58 -40.30 -8.80 -49.63
N GLY A 59 -39.33 -8.83 -50.56
CA GLY A 59 -39.06 -7.70 -51.48
C GLY A 59 -37.60 -7.44 -51.93
N SER A 60 -37.32 -7.66 -53.22
CA SER A 60 -36.32 -7.02 -54.13
C SER A 60 -34.85 -6.77 -53.71
N ASP A 61 -33.94 -7.35 -54.52
CA ASP A 61 -32.55 -6.94 -54.84
C ASP A 61 -32.51 -5.78 -55.87
N PRO A 62 -31.34 -5.23 -56.29
CA PRO A 62 -30.03 -5.02 -55.61
C PRO A 62 -29.43 -3.60 -55.83
N ASP A 63 -28.30 -3.24 -55.19
CA ASP A 63 -27.03 -2.81 -55.84
C ASP A 63 -25.87 -2.61 -54.82
N SER A 64 -24.66 -2.43 -55.35
CA SER A 64 -23.32 -2.37 -54.75
C SER A 64 -23.04 -1.23 -53.75
N THR A 65 -22.32 -1.54 -52.65
CA THR A 65 -20.94 -1.01 -52.44
C THR A 65 -20.20 -1.73 -51.29
N LEU A 66 -18.87 -1.70 -51.33
CA LEU A 66 -17.99 -2.47 -50.45
C LEU A 66 -17.78 -1.78 -49.08
N VAL A 67 -18.17 -2.44 -47.98
CA VAL A 67 -17.83 -2.00 -46.60
C VAL A 67 -17.11 -3.11 -45.83
N ARG A 68 -15.89 -2.81 -45.39
CA ARG A 68 -15.00 -3.74 -44.69
C ARG A 68 -15.42 -3.87 -43.22
N ARG A 69 -15.83 -5.07 -42.80
CA ARG A 69 -16.45 -5.32 -41.48
C ARG A 69 -15.45 -5.16 -40.31
N SER A 70 -15.39 -3.99 -39.69
CA SER A 70 -14.63 -3.73 -38.47
C SER A 70 -15.36 -4.30 -37.24
N VAL A 71 -14.70 -5.19 -36.49
CA VAL A 71 -15.24 -5.75 -35.24
C VAL A 71 -15.28 -4.67 -34.17
N SER A 72 -16.45 -4.46 -33.56
CA SER A 72 -16.64 -3.50 -32.48
C SER A 72 -15.74 -3.83 -31.27
N ARG A 73 -15.06 -2.82 -30.74
CA ARG A 73 -14.23 -2.92 -29.54
C ARG A 73 -14.82 -1.94 -28.52
N HIS A 74 -15.21 -2.44 -27.35
CA HIS A 74 -15.87 -1.63 -26.34
C HIS A 74 -14.98 -0.45 -25.91
N THR A 75 -15.43 0.77 -26.17
CA THR A 75 -14.75 2.00 -25.79
C THR A 75 -15.01 2.34 -24.33
N THR A 76 -13.97 2.29 -23.51
CA THR A 76 -13.95 3.00 -22.23
C THR A 76 -13.98 4.52 -22.47
N PRO A 77 -14.49 5.33 -21.52
CA PRO A 77 -14.46 6.78 -21.64
C PRO A 77 -13.01 7.28 -21.70
N SER A 78 -12.71 8.16 -22.64
CA SER A 78 -11.37 8.76 -22.76
C SER A 78 -11.12 9.76 -21.64
N PRO A 79 -9.89 9.85 -21.09
CA PRO A 79 -9.51 10.95 -20.22
C PRO A 79 -9.50 12.28 -20.99
N SER A 80 -9.74 13.37 -20.27
CA SER A 80 -9.52 14.76 -20.71
C SER A 80 -8.10 14.97 -21.28
N PRO A 81 -7.89 15.97 -22.16
CA PRO A 81 -6.65 16.13 -22.93
C PRO A 81 -5.40 16.00 -22.07
N SER A 82 -4.59 14.99 -22.39
CA SER A 82 -3.48 14.58 -21.56
C SER A 82 -2.37 15.63 -21.55
N SER A 83 -2.09 16.17 -20.36
CA SER A 83 -0.75 16.65 -20.04
C SER A 83 0.24 15.53 -20.44
N HIS A 84 1.15 15.84 -21.35
CA HIS A 84 2.17 14.91 -21.87
C HIS A 84 3.20 14.58 -20.77
N ARG A 85 2.79 13.83 -19.73
CA ARG A 85 3.67 13.39 -18.65
C ARG A 85 4.71 12.40 -19.21
N PRO A 86 6.02 12.56 -18.96
CA PRO A 86 7.04 11.69 -19.55
C PRO A 86 6.97 10.23 -19.09
N ASN A 87 7.29 9.29 -19.99
CA ASN A 87 7.29 7.84 -19.73
C ASN A 87 8.42 7.38 -18.77
N PHE A 88 9.35 8.26 -18.42
CA PHE A 88 10.45 8.01 -17.50
C PHE A 88 10.52 9.12 -16.44
N VAL A 89 10.00 8.82 -15.26
CA VAL A 89 9.96 9.71 -14.08
C VAL A 89 10.26 8.92 -12.80
N PRO A 90 11.50 8.44 -12.60
CA PRO A 90 11.87 7.64 -11.43
C PRO A 90 11.80 8.39 -10.09
N TRP A 91 11.80 9.72 -10.11
CA TRP A 91 11.63 10.58 -8.93
C TRP A 91 10.17 10.86 -8.57
N ASP A 92 9.21 10.50 -9.43
CA ASP A 92 7.79 10.77 -9.22
C ASP A 92 7.16 9.66 -8.35
N ARG A 93 6.83 10.01 -7.10
CA ARG A 93 6.24 9.12 -6.11
C ARG A 93 4.83 8.67 -6.47
N GLU A 94 4.03 9.54 -7.09
CA GLU A 94 2.67 9.18 -7.52
C GLU A 94 2.74 8.16 -8.65
N ARG A 95 3.60 8.40 -9.66
CA ARG A 95 3.82 7.45 -10.75
C ARG A 95 4.48 6.15 -10.31
N PHE A 96 5.28 6.15 -9.25
CA PHE A 96 5.74 4.91 -8.61
C PHE A 96 4.58 4.14 -7.95
N LEU A 97 3.73 4.84 -7.20
CA LEU A 97 2.58 4.24 -6.51
C LEU A 97 1.53 3.70 -7.50
N GLU A 98 1.23 4.39 -8.59
CA GLU A 98 0.38 3.90 -9.69
C GLU A 98 0.87 2.55 -10.23
N ARG A 99 2.20 2.39 -10.42
CA ARG A 99 2.78 1.11 -10.85
C ARG A 99 2.64 0.04 -9.78
N LEU A 100 2.94 0.38 -8.52
CA LEU A 100 2.84 -0.57 -7.41
C LEU A 100 1.40 -1.03 -7.16
N GLU A 101 0.38 -0.19 -7.38
CA GLU A 101 -1.03 -0.60 -7.26
C GLU A 101 -1.36 -1.75 -8.21
N THR A 102 -0.79 -1.79 -9.41
CA THR A 102 -1.12 -2.83 -10.40
C THR A 102 -0.90 -4.26 -9.89
N PHE A 103 0.00 -4.44 -8.93
CA PHE A 103 0.30 -5.73 -8.30
C PHE A 103 -0.68 -6.14 -7.18
N ARG A 104 -1.63 -5.29 -6.77
CA ARG A 104 -2.57 -5.58 -5.65
C ARG A 104 -3.59 -6.69 -5.92
N ARG A 105 -3.64 -7.19 -7.15
CA ARG A 105 -4.63 -8.17 -7.65
C ARG A 105 -4.08 -9.57 -7.49
N VAL A 106 -4.51 -10.28 -6.45
CA VAL A 106 -4.05 -11.65 -6.13
C VAL A 106 -4.36 -12.63 -7.28
N ASP A 107 -5.43 -12.39 -8.04
CA ASP A 107 -5.78 -13.10 -9.28
C ASP A 107 -4.73 -12.95 -10.40
N ARG A 108 -3.88 -11.91 -10.32
CA ARG A 108 -2.83 -11.61 -11.30
C ARG A 108 -1.42 -11.71 -10.74
N TRP A 109 -1.24 -11.57 -9.44
CA TRP A 109 0.07 -11.54 -8.82
C TRP A 109 0.01 -12.08 -7.39
N SER A 110 0.60 -13.25 -7.19
CA SER A 110 0.91 -13.76 -5.85
C SER A 110 2.17 -13.05 -5.29
N PRO A 111 2.37 -12.99 -3.96
CA PRO A 111 3.59 -12.45 -3.38
C PRO A 111 4.88 -13.08 -3.95
N LYS A 112 6.01 -12.36 -3.84
CA LYS A 112 7.34 -12.85 -4.26
C LYS A 112 8.39 -12.53 -3.18
N PRO A 113 9.49 -13.32 -3.08
CA PRO A 113 10.56 -13.07 -2.12
C PRO A 113 11.15 -11.65 -2.23
N PRO A 114 11.65 -11.05 -1.13
CA PRO A 114 12.02 -9.62 -1.07
C PRO A 114 13.01 -9.11 -2.14
N ALA A 115 13.84 -10.01 -2.69
CA ALA A 115 14.77 -9.70 -3.79
C ALA A 115 14.07 -9.39 -5.13
N ILE A 116 12.84 -9.88 -5.33
CA ILE A 116 12.05 -9.72 -6.57
C ILE A 116 10.57 -9.39 -6.30
N ASN A 117 10.27 -8.80 -5.14
CA ASN A 117 8.91 -8.39 -4.78
C ASN A 117 8.39 -7.22 -5.63
N GLU A 118 7.12 -6.90 -5.48
CA GLU A 118 6.34 -5.95 -6.30
C GLU A 118 7.03 -4.58 -6.38
N VAL A 119 7.68 -4.18 -5.27
CA VAL A 119 8.45 -2.95 -5.15
C VAL A 119 9.64 -2.91 -6.09
N GLN A 120 10.38 -4.02 -6.26
CA GLN A 120 11.57 -4.03 -7.13
C GLN A 120 11.18 -3.86 -8.60
N TRP A 121 10.13 -4.55 -9.04
CA TRP A 121 9.52 -4.37 -10.37
C TRP A 121 9.02 -2.93 -10.56
N ALA A 122 8.24 -2.39 -9.60
CA ALA A 122 7.72 -1.03 -9.66
C ALA A 122 8.83 0.04 -9.65
N LYS A 123 9.89 -0.12 -8.84
CA LYS A 123 11.06 0.79 -8.79
C LYS A 123 11.78 0.84 -10.14
N ARG A 124 11.82 -0.26 -10.88
CA ARG A 124 12.44 -0.37 -12.20
C ARG A 124 11.48 -0.07 -13.37
N GLY A 125 10.30 0.48 -13.12
CA GLY A 125 9.40 0.94 -14.18
C GLY A 125 8.56 -0.14 -14.85
N TRP A 126 8.37 -1.28 -14.17
CA TRP A 126 7.43 -2.31 -14.56
C TRP A 126 6.05 -2.11 -13.89
N SER A 127 5.00 -2.57 -14.55
CA SER A 127 3.63 -2.66 -14.03
C SER A 127 3.03 -4.01 -14.37
N CYS A 128 2.29 -4.63 -13.45
CA CYS A 128 1.53 -5.85 -13.70
C CYS A 128 0.35 -5.54 -14.63
N VAL A 129 0.30 -6.20 -15.79
CA VAL A 129 -0.75 -5.98 -16.81
C VAL A 129 -1.68 -7.18 -16.95
N ASP A 130 -1.18 -8.39 -16.66
CA ASP A 130 -1.87 -9.66 -16.82
C ASP A 130 -1.28 -10.72 -15.86
N VAL A 131 -1.82 -11.95 -15.84
CA VAL A 131 -1.47 -12.99 -14.85
C VAL A 131 0.02 -13.34 -14.86
N MET A 132 0.68 -13.05 -13.73
CA MET A 132 2.13 -13.11 -13.48
C MET A 132 2.96 -12.36 -14.53
N ARG A 133 2.40 -11.36 -15.22
CA ARG A 133 3.02 -10.71 -16.38
C ARG A 133 3.13 -9.20 -16.18
N VAL A 134 4.37 -8.72 -16.26
CA VAL A 134 4.70 -7.29 -16.18
C VAL A 134 5.11 -6.72 -17.53
N GLU A 135 4.82 -5.44 -17.74
CA GLU A 135 5.26 -4.64 -18.90
C GLU A 135 5.94 -3.33 -18.46
N CYS A 136 6.81 -2.80 -19.30
CA CYS A 136 7.55 -1.56 -19.02
C CYS A 136 6.74 -0.31 -19.39
N VAL A 137 6.42 0.54 -18.40
CA VAL A 137 5.70 1.81 -18.62
C VAL A 137 6.48 2.82 -19.47
N GLY A 138 7.79 2.61 -19.64
CA GLY A 138 8.65 3.38 -20.53
C GLY A 138 8.25 3.33 -22.01
N GLY A 139 7.34 2.43 -22.39
CA GLY A 139 6.92 2.24 -23.78
C GLY A 139 7.91 1.40 -24.60
N CYS A 140 8.86 0.70 -23.97
CA CYS A 140 9.91 -0.05 -24.67
C CYS A 140 9.46 -1.40 -25.24
N GLY A 141 8.16 -1.71 -25.25
CA GLY A 141 7.56 -2.92 -25.83
C GLY A 141 7.97 -4.25 -25.20
N ARG A 142 8.66 -4.24 -24.04
CA ARG A 142 9.13 -5.45 -23.36
C ARG A 142 8.18 -5.86 -22.23
N ALA A 143 8.03 -7.17 -22.09
CA ALA A 143 7.27 -7.83 -21.03
C ALA A 143 8.10 -8.96 -20.40
N VAL A 144 7.80 -9.32 -19.16
CA VAL A 144 8.35 -10.49 -18.47
C VAL A 144 7.21 -11.25 -17.79
N VAL A 145 7.24 -12.58 -17.85
CA VAL A 145 6.37 -13.46 -17.05
C VAL A 145 7.19 -13.98 -15.87
N VAL A 146 6.66 -13.85 -14.66
CA VAL A 146 7.37 -14.04 -13.38
C VAL A 146 6.70 -15.15 -12.59
N LYS A 147 7.07 -16.39 -12.92
CA LYS A 147 6.62 -17.60 -12.22
C LYS A 147 7.78 -18.19 -11.42
N LEU A 148 7.55 -18.42 -10.13
CA LEU A 148 8.33 -19.31 -9.29
C LEU A 148 7.59 -20.66 -9.17
N PRO A 149 8.28 -21.75 -8.81
CA PRO A 149 7.63 -22.90 -8.19
C PRO A 149 6.82 -22.46 -6.96
N GLU A 150 5.82 -23.27 -6.62
CA GLU A 150 5.21 -23.25 -5.29
C GLU A 150 6.26 -23.67 -4.26
N GLU A 151 6.07 -23.31 -3.00
CA GLU A 151 6.98 -23.74 -1.93
C GLU A 151 6.81 -25.25 -1.68
N ALA A 152 7.74 -25.88 -0.95
CA ALA A 152 7.67 -27.32 -0.71
C ALA A 152 6.99 -27.61 0.62
N ASP A 153 5.89 -28.34 0.58
CA ASP A 153 5.14 -28.75 1.76
C ASP A 153 5.97 -29.73 2.59
N GLU A 154 6.49 -29.25 3.73
CA GLU A 154 7.45 -30.00 4.57
C GLU A 154 6.82 -31.23 5.26
N GLU A 155 5.51 -31.44 5.09
CA GLU A 155 4.74 -32.61 5.55
C GLU A 155 4.47 -33.65 4.45
N GLU A 156 4.50 -33.28 3.15
CA GLU A 156 4.20 -34.20 2.03
C GLU A 156 5.41 -34.50 1.12
N ASP A 157 6.35 -33.57 0.97
CA ASP A 157 7.52 -33.76 0.11
C ASP A 157 8.69 -34.47 0.83
N ASP A 158 9.46 -35.20 0.02
CA ASP A 158 10.69 -35.88 0.45
C ASP A 158 11.80 -34.84 0.69
N THR A 159 12.69 -35.05 1.66
CA THR A 159 13.66 -34.02 2.09
C THR A 159 14.54 -33.52 0.94
N ASP A 160 14.92 -34.43 0.04
CA ASP A 160 15.76 -34.13 -1.11
C ASP A 160 15.00 -33.29 -2.16
N LYS A 161 13.68 -33.49 -2.30
CA LYS A 161 12.82 -32.67 -3.18
C LYS A 161 12.57 -31.28 -2.59
N ILE A 162 12.46 -31.18 -1.26
CA ILE A 162 12.34 -29.89 -0.56
C ILE A 162 13.60 -29.05 -0.83
N VAL A 163 14.79 -29.66 -0.73
CA VAL A 163 16.07 -29.01 -1.04
C VAL A 163 16.16 -28.64 -2.52
N GLU A 164 15.88 -29.55 -3.45
CA GLU A 164 15.91 -29.27 -4.90
C GLU A 164 14.96 -28.12 -5.27
N ARG A 165 13.71 -28.13 -4.78
CA ARG A 165 12.73 -27.07 -5.07
C ARG A 165 13.17 -25.72 -4.53
N LYS A 166 13.72 -25.66 -3.31
CA LYS A 166 14.26 -24.43 -2.71
C LYS A 166 15.49 -23.92 -3.47
N GLU A 167 16.37 -24.80 -3.96
CA GLU A 167 17.48 -24.42 -4.84
C GLU A 167 17.00 -23.86 -6.19
N VAL A 168 16.05 -24.52 -6.85
CA VAL A 168 15.48 -24.06 -8.12
C VAL A 168 14.77 -22.71 -7.94
N GLN A 169 14.01 -22.54 -6.87
CA GLN A 169 13.37 -21.27 -6.50
C GLN A 169 14.42 -20.16 -6.29
N ALA A 170 15.53 -20.43 -5.57
CA ALA A 170 16.61 -19.48 -5.35
C ALA A 170 17.32 -19.06 -6.65
N ARG A 171 17.67 -20.02 -7.52
CA ARG A 171 18.29 -19.75 -8.83
C ARG A 171 17.35 -18.92 -9.74
N LEU A 172 16.05 -19.20 -9.71
CA LEU A 172 15.05 -18.41 -10.43
C LEU A 172 14.90 -16.99 -9.85
N VAL A 173 14.93 -16.82 -8.52
CA VAL A 173 14.92 -15.50 -7.88
C VAL A 173 16.14 -14.66 -8.30
N GLU A 174 17.33 -15.26 -8.40
CA GLU A 174 18.53 -14.56 -8.90
C GLU A 174 18.39 -14.13 -10.37
N GLU A 175 17.88 -15.02 -11.23
CA GLU A 175 17.65 -14.70 -12.64
C GLU A 175 16.56 -13.63 -12.82
N TYR A 176 15.47 -13.68 -12.03
CA TYR A 176 14.46 -12.63 -12.03
C TYR A 176 15.02 -11.28 -11.51
N ALA A 177 15.90 -11.28 -10.51
CA ALA A 177 16.55 -10.07 -10.02
C ALA A 177 17.40 -9.39 -11.11
N LYS A 178 18.10 -10.17 -11.95
CA LYS A 178 18.76 -9.67 -13.16
C LYS A 178 17.74 -9.15 -14.17
N ARG A 179 16.70 -9.93 -14.48
CA ARG A 179 15.64 -9.59 -15.45
C ARG A 179 14.87 -8.31 -15.11
N ILE A 180 14.72 -7.95 -13.83
CA ILE A 180 14.15 -6.67 -13.40
C ILE A 180 14.88 -5.51 -14.07
N ALA A 181 16.22 -5.51 -14.07
CA ALA A 181 17.02 -4.50 -14.77
C ALA A 181 17.13 -4.79 -16.28
N GLU A 182 17.39 -6.03 -16.65
CA GLU A 182 17.89 -6.35 -17.99
C GLU A 182 16.82 -6.70 -19.02
N GLY A 183 15.58 -7.00 -18.58
CA GLY A 183 14.46 -7.39 -19.44
C GLY A 183 13.96 -6.27 -20.36
N HIS A 184 14.25 -5.01 -20.02
CA HIS A 184 14.00 -3.85 -20.88
C HIS A 184 14.88 -3.85 -22.14
N SER A 185 14.48 -3.13 -23.19
CA SER A 185 15.33 -2.93 -24.37
C SER A 185 16.57 -2.11 -24.00
N GLU A 186 17.69 -2.32 -24.69
CA GLU A 186 18.99 -1.67 -24.46
C GLU A 186 18.93 -0.13 -24.30
N ARG A 187 18.07 0.51 -25.11
CA ARG A 187 17.89 1.97 -25.16
C ARG A 187 16.84 2.51 -24.17
N CYS A 188 16.17 1.63 -23.42
CA CYS A 188 15.17 2.06 -22.44
C CYS A 188 15.85 2.73 -21.22
N PRO A 189 15.44 3.95 -20.82
CA PRO A 189 16.00 4.62 -19.64
C PRO A 189 15.86 3.79 -18.36
N TRP A 190 14.76 3.03 -18.21
CA TRP A 190 14.52 2.11 -17.09
C TRP A 190 15.53 0.94 -17.01
N ARG A 191 16.17 0.55 -18.13
CA ARG A 191 17.29 -0.43 -18.11
C ARG A 191 18.52 0.14 -17.38
N LYS A 192 18.71 1.46 -17.42
CA LYS A 192 19.88 2.15 -16.86
C LYS A 192 19.61 2.62 -15.44
N SER A 193 18.60 3.47 -15.23
CA SER A 193 18.24 4.01 -13.91
C SER A 193 16.83 3.60 -13.48
N GLY A 194 16.49 3.81 -12.20
CA GLY A 194 15.21 3.45 -11.58
C GLY A 194 14.93 4.39 -10.40
N CYS A 195 13.84 4.14 -9.68
CA CYS A 195 13.49 4.91 -8.48
C CYS A 195 14.54 4.73 -7.37
N ASP A 196 14.86 5.82 -6.66
CA ASP A 196 15.67 5.79 -5.43
C ASP A 196 14.93 5.07 -4.30
N ASP A 197 15.66 4.49 -3.34
CA ASP A 197 15.06 3.78 -2.20
C ASP A 197 14.15 4.67 -1.33
N THR A 198 14.33 6.00 -1.34
CA THR A 198 13.44 6.94 -0.64
C THR A 198 12.09 7.15 -1.34
N ILE A 199 11.85 6.62 -2.54
CA ILE A 199 10.60 6.86 -3.30
C ILE A 199 9.32 6.48 -2.54
N GLN A 200 9.38 5.46 -1.68
CA GLN A 200 8.24 4.97 -0.90
C GLN A 200 7.94 5.84 0.34
N ARG A 201 8.92 6.62 0.81
CA ARG A 201 8.85 7.43 2.04
C ARG A 201 7.53 8.20 2.14
N LEU A 202 6.88 8.08 3.29
CA LEU A 202 5.66 8.82 3.63
C LEU A 202 6.01 10.28 3.94
N PRO A 203 5.23 11.27 3.46
CA PRO A 203 5.51 12.71 3.61
C PRO A 203 5.17 13.23 5.03
N LEU A 204 5.72 12.60 6.06
CA LEU A 204 5.45 12.86 7.48
C LEU A 204 6.43 13.87 8.12
N THR A 205 7.41 14.36 7.36
CA THR A 205 8.46 15.29 7.86
C THR A 205 7.91 16.66 8.23
N ASN A 206 6.77 17.08 7.67
CA ASN A 206 6.03 18.25 8.15
C ASN A 206 4.92 17.77 9.11
N PRO A 207 4.97 18.15 10.41
CA PRO A 207 3.97 17.71 11.38
C PRO A 207 2.53 18.07 11.00
N GLU A 208 2.30 19.28 10.45
CA GLU A 208 0.94 19.73 10.12
C GLU A 208 0.34 18.88 8.96
N THR A 209 1.18 18.52 7.99
CA THR A 209 0.78 17.63 6.88
C THR A 209 0.54 16.21 7.36
N ALA A 210 1.40 15.69 8.25
CA ALA A 210 1.23 14.38 8.87
C ALA A 210 -0.09 14.27 9.66
N LEU A 211 -0.39 15.32 10.44
CA LEU A 211 -1.58 15.45 11.27
C LEU A 211 -2.86 15.64 10.45
N SER A 212 -2.80 16.41 9.36
CA SER A 212 -3.90 16.55 8.38
C SER A 212 -4.20 15.21 7.69
N GLY A 213 -3.16 14.43 7.36
CA GLY A 213 -3.31 13.06 6.86
C GLY A 213 -3.98 12.13 7.87
N LEU A 214 -3.55 12.18 9.14
CA LEU A 214 -4.19 11.43 10.24
C LEU A 214 -5.66 11.81 10.43
N ARG A 215 -5.98 13.12 10.44
CA ARG A 215 -7.35 13.65 10.54
C ARG A 215 -8.25 13.11 9.43
N THR A 216 -7.73 13.01 8.20
CA THR A 216 -8.47 12.51 7.04
C THR A 216 -8.79 11.03 7.19
N ARG A 217 -7.76 10.19 7.45
CA ARG A 217 -7.94 8.75 7.67
C ARG A 217 -8.88 8.44 8.83
N TYR A 218 -8.72 9.14 9.96
CA TYR A 218 -9.60 9.01 11.12
C TYR A 218 -11.05 9.29 10.77
N ARG A 219 -11.34 10.42 10.10
CA ARG A 219 -12.72 10.79 9.73
C ARG A 219 -13.35 9.79 8.75
N ASN A 220 -12.57 9.22 7.85
CA ASN A 220 -13.04 8.21 6.91
C ASN A 220 -13.36 6.90 7.61
N LEU A 221 -12.48 6.44 8.52
CA LEU A 221 -12.70 5.25 9.34
C LEU A 221 -13.84 5.43 10.35
N ASN A 222 -13.97 6.61 10.96
CA ASN A 222 -15.04 6.88 11.93
C ASN A 222 -16.45 6.80 11.30
N LYS A 223 -16.60 7.16 10.02
CA LYS A 223 -17.85 6.98 9.25
C LYS A 223 -18.25 5.51 9.07
N LEU A 224 -17.34 4.56 9.25
CA LEU A 224 -17.67 3.14 9.27
C LEU A 224 -18.41 2.77 10.57
N GLY A 225 -18.18 3.50 11.67
CA GLY A 225 -18.88 3.35 12.95
C GLY A 225 -18.96 1.88 13.40
N PRO A 226 -20.17 1.28 13.49
CA PRO A 226 -20.35 -0.10 13.94
C PRO A 226 -19.81 -1.16 12.96
N LYS A 227 -19.26 -0.78 11.80
CA LYS A 227 -18.57 -1.69 10.85
C LYS A 227 -17.11 -1.95 11.24
N LEU A 228 -16.52 -1.14 12.11
CA LEU A 228 -15.20 -1.38 12.69
C LEU A 228 -15.22 -2.62 13.62
N PRO A 229 -14.08 -3.31 13.82
CA PRO A 229 -13.89 -4.17 14.98
C PRO A 229 -13.85 -3.34 16.27
N ALA A 230 -14.17 -3.97 17.40
CA ALA A 230 -14.05 -3.36 18.72
C ALA A 230 -12.56 -3.19 19.10
N ILE A 231 -12.25 -2.27 20.02
CA ILE A 231 -10.84 -1.89 20.31
C ILE A 231 -10.05 -3.04 20.94
N GLU A 232 -10.72 -3.86 21.77
CA GLU A 232 -10.21 -5.09 22.35
C GLU A 232 -9.85 -6.17 21.31
N ASN A 233 -10.40 -6.08 20.09
CA ASN A 233 -10.04 -6.95 18.96
C ASN A 233 -8.93 -6.33 18.08
N ILE A 234 -8.28 -5.23 18.48
CA ILE A 234 -7.23 -4.56 17.69
C ILE A 234 -5.90 -4.65 18.43
N GLU A 235 -4.98 -5.49 17.94
CA GLU A 235 -3.65 -5.62 18.50
C GLU A 235 -2.74 -4.47 18.03
N THR A 236 -2.07 -3.83 18.99
CA THR A 236 -1.03 -2.81 18.78
C THR A 236 0.35 -3.34 19.19
N PRO A 237 1.45 -2.85 18.60
CA PRO A 237 2.80 -3.27 18.99
C PRO A 237 3.12 -2.88 20.44
N THR A 238 3.88 -3.74 21.13
CA THR A 238 4.27 -3.58 22.53
C THR A 238 4.97 -2.24 22.79
N GLY A 239 4.57 -1.53 23.85
CA GLY A 239 5.11 -0.21 24.21
C GLY A 239 4.45 0.98 23.51
N LEU A 240 3.36 0.77 22.76
CA LEU A 240 2.51 1.86 22.27
C LEU A 240 1.53 2.32 23.35
N GLU A 241 1.87 3.39 24.06
CA GLU A 241 0.96 4.09 24.99
C GLU A 241 -0.13 4.88 24.22
N LEU A 242 -1.14 4.16 23.70
CA LEU A 242 -2.20 4.73 22.86
C LEU A 242 -2.95 5.87 23.56
N ASP A 243 -3.33 5.67 24.83
CA ASP A 243 -4.05 6.68 25.62
C ASP A 243 -3.18 7.92 25.92
N GLU A 244 -1.86 7.76 26.06
CA GLU A 244 -0.96 8.92 26.17
C GLU A 244 -0.98 9.74 24.89
N ILE A 245 -0.91 9.07 23.72
CA ILE A 245 -0.98 9.72 22.40
C ILE A 245 -2.34 10.41 22.21
N ILE A 246 -3.45 9.77 22.60
CA ILE A 246 -4.81 10.35 22.52
C ILE A 246 -4.91 11.58 23.42
N ARG A 247 -4.44 11.51 24.68
CA ARG A 247 -4.49 12.61 25.65
C ARG A 247 -3.73 13.87 25.19
N ILE A 248 -2.65 13.71 24.42
CA ILE A 248 -1.87 14.85 23.91
C ILE A 248 -2.35 15.40 22.56
N LEU A 249 -3.38 14.81 21.94
CA LEU A 249 -3.94 15.30 20.68
C LEU A 249 -4.50 16.72 20.84
N PRO A 250 -4.07 17.69 20.01
CA PRO A 250 -4.69 19.01 19.98
C PRO A 250 -6.21 18.96 19.75
N ALA A 251 -6.97 19.61 20.63
CA ALA A 251 -8.40 19.41 20.83
C ALA A 251 -9.30 19.72 19.60
N ASN A 252 -8.79 20.38 18.57
CA ASN A 252 -9.53 20.76 17.36
C ASN A 252 -9.30 19.84 16.14
N ILE A 253 -8.44 18.81 16.25
CA ILE A 253 -8.08 17.95 15.10
C ILE A 253 -9.20 16.94 14.82
N LEU A 254 -9.51 16.06 15.76
CA LEU A 254 -10.45 14.97 15.48
C LEU A 254 -11.91 15.47 15.40
N SER A 255 -12.23 16.60 16.05
CA SER A 255 -13.55 17.22 15.99
C SER A 255 -14.02 17.53 14.57
N GLU A 256 -15.31 17.27 14.34
CA GLU A 256 -16.05 17.74 13.18
C GLU A 256 -16.53 19.18 13.41
N SER A 257 -15.67 20.15 13.05
CA SER A 257 -16.16 21.47 12.66
C SER A 257 -17.00 21.32 11.40
N THR A 258 -18.27 20.96 11.58
CA THR A 258 -19.29 21.06 10.54
C THR A 258 -19.39 22.52 10.17
N THR A 259 -18.86 22.88 8.99
CA THR A 259 -19.06 24.20 8.40
C THR A 259 -20.52 24.33 7.98
N ARG A 260 -21.39 24.62 8.95
CA ARG A 260 -22.74 25.10 8.69
C ARG A 260 -22.58 26.37 7.86
N THR A 261 -22.86 26.26 6.58
CA THR A 261 -22.91 27.41 5.69
C THR A 261 -24.20 28.15 6.03
N THR A 262 -24.15 28.97 7.08
CA THR A 262 -25.26 29.83 7.48
C THR A 262 -25.44 30.89 6.42
N THR A 263 -26.33 30.64 5.47
CA THR A 263 -26.93 31.65 4.62
C THR A 263 -27.64 32.65 5.52
N SER A 264 -26.96 33.73 5.85
CA SER A 264 -27.42 34.74 6.80
C SER A 264 -28.54 35.58 6.19
N THR A 265 -29.77 35.28 6.60
CA THR A 265 -30.84 36.28 6.69
C THR A 265 -31.17 36.39 8.17
N GLY A 266 -31.12 37.61 8.72
CA GLY A 266 -30.97 37.82 10.16
C GLY A 266 -32.24 37.58 10.97
N ASN A 267 -32.06 37.44 12.29
CA ASN A 267 -32.23 38.59 13.17
C ASN A 267 -31.36 38.43 14.43
N ASN A 268 -31.13 39.53 15.15
CA ASN A 268 -30.50 39.53 16.47
C ASN A 268 -31.56 39.20 17.53
N GLU A 269 -31.15 38.56 18.62
CA GLU A 269 -31.52 38.99 19.97
C GLU A 269 -30.53 38.39 20.99
N ASP A 270 -30.30 39.11 22.08
CA ASP A 270 -29.23 38.81 23.03
C ASP A 270 -29.54 37.61 23.92
N ASN A 271 -28.54 36.76 24.16
CA ASN A 271 -28.52 35.94 25.37
C ASN A 271 -27.08 35.65 25.82
N GLN A 272 -26.66 36.29 26.92
CA GLN A 272 -25.39 35.98 27.58
C GLN A 272 -25.57 34.67 28.36
N VAL A 273 -25.05 33.56 27.83
CA VAL A 273 -24.98 32.29 28.55
C VAL A 273 -23.52 32.05 28.94
N GLU A 274 -23.29 31.85 30.23
CA GLU A 274 -21.96 31.82 30.83
C GLU A 274 -21.11 30.65 30.30
N ALA A 275 -19.84 30.92 30.00
CA ALA A 275 -18.87 29.91 29.57
C ALA A 275 -18.40 29.07 30.78
N SER A 276 -19.29 28.24 31.33
CA SER A 276 -19.00 27.37 32.47
C SER A 276 -18.04 26.23 32.07
N SER A 277 -16.88 26.19 32.70
CA SER A 277 -15.73 25.36 32.30
C SER A 277 -15.87 23.89 32.69
N GLN A 278 -16.49 23.07 31.84
CA GLN A 278 -16.37 21.60 31.89
C GLN A 278 -16.17 21.01 30.48
N GLU A 279 -14.93 20.95 30.01
CA GLU A 279 -14.58 20.11 28.85
C GLU A 279 -14.68 18.64 29.24
N THR A 280 -15.78 17.98 28.88
CA THR A 280 -15.87 16.52 28.90
C THR A 280 -14.81 15.92 27.95
N PRO A 281 -14.14 14.81 28.31
CA PRO A 281 -13.27 14.11 27.38
C PRO A 281 -14.03 13.79 26.10
N LYS A 282 -13.55 14.29 24.96
CA LYS A 282 -14.18 14.04 23.66
C LYS A 282 -14.07 12.54 23.39
N ASP A 283 -15.20 11.88 23.19
CA ASP A 283 -15.26 10.44 22.94
C ASP A 283 -14.62 10.11 21.58
N ILE A 284 -13.33 9.83 21.62
CA ILE A 284 -12.51 9.50 20.45
C ILE A 284 -12.64 8.00 20.23
N ASN A 285 -13.38 7.62 19.19
CA ASN A 285 -13.43 6.27 18.65
C ASN A 285 -12.00 5.69 18.50
N GLN A 286 -11.56 4.90 19.48
CA GLN A 286 -10.18 4.43 19.57
C GLN A 286 -9.86 3.48 18.41
N ALA A 287 -10.80 2.63 17.99
CA ALA A 287 -10.62 1.73 16.85
C ALA A 287 -10.32 2.49 15.54
N ALA A 288 -11.08 3.55 15.26
CA ALA A 288 -10.81 4.43 14.11
C ALA A 288 -9.48 5.19 14.26
N PHE A 289 -9.11 5.60 15.48
CA PHE A 289 -7.86 6.30 15.74
C PHE A 289 -6.63 5.40 15.56
N THR A 290 -6.62 4.19 16.13
CA THR A 290 -5.53 3.22 16.00
C THR A 290 -5.31 2.83 14.54
N LEU A 291 -6.36 2.46 13.81
CA LEU A 291 -6.26 2.16 12.38
C LEU A 291 -5.70 3.37 11.59
N ALA A 292 -6.18 4.58 11.87
CA ALA A 292 -5.67 5.79 11.23
C ALA A 292 -4.20 6.09 11.58
N LEU A 293 -3.76 5.85 12.82
CA LEU A 293 -2.38 6.06 13.28
C LEU A 293 -1.40 5.15 12.54
N PHE A 294 -1.77 3.89 12.29
CA PHE A 294 -0.97 2.92 11.54
C PHE A 294 -1.11 3.03 10.01
N GLY A 295 -1.81 4.06 9.51
CA GLY A 295 -1.84 4.39 8.09
C GLY A 295 -2.99 3.81 7.28
N TRP A 296 -3.92 3.10 7.93
CA TRP A 296 -5.13 2.60 7.30
C TRP A 296 -6.13 3.74 7.05
N ASP A 297 -6.84 3.68 5.93
CA ASP A 297 -7.93 4.58 5.55
C ASP A 297 -9.14 3.73 5.11
N ALA A 298 -10.36 4.26 5.20
CA ALA A 298 -11.53 3.55 4.68
C ALA A 298 -11.50 3.51 3.14
N ALA A 299 -11.95 2.41 2.55
CA ALA A 299 -12.11 2.34 1.11
C ALA A 299 -13.15 3.38 0.61
N SER A 300 -12.87 4.00 -0.55
CA SER A 300 -13.82 4.87 -1.26
C SER A 300 -15.00 4.11 -1.87
N ASP A 301 -14.93 2.78 -1.93
CA ASP A 301 -15.95 1.91 -2.51
C ASP A 301 -17.21 1.92 -1.62
N VAL A 302 -18.31 2.49 -2.11
CA VAL A 302 -19.52 2.72 -1.32
C VAL A 302 -20.05 1.43 -0.68
N GLY A 303 -20.16 1.46 0.65
CA GLY A 303 -20.69 0.34 1.44
C GLY A 303 -19.66 -0.74 1.81
N ALA A 304 -18.45 -0.70 1.27
CA ALA A 304 -17.42 -1.69 1.55
C ALA A 304 -16.87 -1.56 2.99
N ASP A 305 -16.95 -2.65 3.76
CA ASP A 305 -16.40 -2.76 5.12
C ASP A 305 -14.87 -3.01 5.07
N LEU A 306 -14.18 -2.17 4.30
CA LEU A 306 -12.77 -2.31 3.93
C LEU A 306 -11.92 -1.18 4.51
N ALA A 307 -10.88 -1.56 5.25
CA ALA A 307 -9.72 -0.70 5.46
C ALA A 307 -8.69 -0.93 4.34
N THR A 308 -7.97 0.11 3.93
CA THR A 308 -6.95 0.05 2.87
C THR A 308 -5.71 0.85 3.25
N CYS A 309 -4.54 0.46 2.74
CA CYS A 309 -3.30 1.22 2.94
C CYS A 309 -2.79 1.80 1.61
N GLY A 310 -2.85 3.12 1.43
CA GLY A 310 -2.38 3.82 0.23
C GLY A 310 -0.85 3.82 0.00
N ALA A 311 -0.08 3.04 0.76
CA ALA A 311 1.36 2.89 0.63
C ALA A 311 1.83 1.46 0.27
N CYS A 312 0.99 0.45 0.48
CA CYS A 312 1.25 -0.95 0.10
C CYS A 312 0.04 -1.65 -0.57
N PHE A 313 -1.05 -0.93 -0.81
CA PHE A 313 -2.27 -1.35 -1.51
C PHE A 313 -3.01 -2.58 -0.97
N ARG A 314 -2.60 -3.08 0.20
CA ARG A 314 -3.33 -4.05 1.01
C ARG A 314 -4.74 -3.53 1.33
N ARG A 315 -5.71 -4.44 1.30
CA ARG A 315 -7.12 -4.23 1.66
C ARG A 315 -7.50 -5.26 2.72
N LEU A 316 -8.14 -4.83 3.81
CA LEU A 316 -8.60 -5.68 4.91
C LEU A 316 -10.11 -5.66 4.99
N GLY A 317 -10.75 -6.84 5.00
CA GLY A 317 -12.16 -6.97 5.32
C GLY A 317 -12.38 -6.90 6.83
N LEU A 318 -12.82 -5.74 7.32
CA LEU A 318 -13.00 -5.49 8.76
C LEU A 318 -14.00 -6.46 9.40
N TRP A 319 -14.96 -6.95 8.61
CA TRP A 319 -15.92 -7.99 9.00
C TRP A 319 -15.27 -9.31 9.46
N MET A 320 -14.02 -9.60 9.04
CA MET A 320 -13.34 -10.85 9.38
C MET A 320 -12.89 -10.91 10.85
N TYR A 321 -12.76 -9.75 11.50
CA TYR A 321 -12.28 -9.57 12.88
C TYR A 321 -13.42 -9.24 13.86
N LYS A 322 -14.68 -9.41 13.41
CA LYS A 322 -15.89 -9.15 14.19
C LYS A 322 -16.59 -10.46 14.58
N PRO A 323 -17.10 -10.58 15.82
CA PRO A 323 -18.00 -11.66 16.19
C PRO A 323 -19.21 -11.70 15.24
N LYS A 324 -19.65 -12.90 14.86
CA LYS A 324 -20.89 -13.07 14.08
C LYS A 324 -22.10 -12.83 14.98
N LYS A 325 -23.21 -12.39 14.38
CA LYS A 325 -24.46 -12.12 15.12
C LYS A 325 -24.98 -13.35 15.88
N ASP A 326 -24.63 -14.54 15.40
CA ASP A 326 -25.05 -15.84 15.92
C ASP A 326 -24.16 -16.31 17.10
N GLY A 327 -23.35 -15.41 17.68
CA GLY A 327 -22.40 -15.72 18.77
C GLY A 327 -21.17 -16.53 18.36
N SER A 328 -21.09 -16.95 17.08
CA SER A 328 -19.94 -17.70 16.58
C SER A 328 -18.71 -16.81 16.34
N ILE A 329 -17.54 -17.42 16.57
CA ILE A 329 -16.23 -16.75 16.52
C ILE A 329 -16.02 -16.09 15.14
N SER A 330 -15.32 -14.95 15.17
CA SER A 330 -14.79 -14.24 14.01
C SER A 330 -13.89 -15.14 13.15
N VAL A 331 -13.57 -14.73 11.92
CA VAL A 331 -12.65 -15.48 11.04
C VAL A 331 -11.22 -15.42 11.60
N TYR A 332 -10.86 -14.30 12.21
CA TYR A 332 -9.62 -14.10 12.98
C TYR A 332 -9.98 -13.52 14.35
N SER A 333 -9.26 -13.92 15.40
CA SER A 333 -9.47 -13.43 16.77
C SER A 333 -9.35 -11.92 16.90
N SER A 334 -8.38 -11.35 16.17
CA SER A 334 -7.83 -10.02 16.40
C SER A 334 -7.22 -9.46 15.11
N LEU A 335 -7.29 -8.14 14.95
CA LEU A 335 -6.70 -7.38 13.84
C LEU A 335 -5.40 -6.76 14.33
N ASN A 336 -4.26 -7.32 13.92
CA ASN A 336 -2.96 -6.75 14.22
C ASN A 336 -2.60 -5.65 13.22
N VAL A 337 -2.61 -4.39 13.68
CA VAL A 337 -2.49 -3.20 12.79
C VAL A 337 -1.13 -3.07 12.11
N VAL A 338 -0.14 -3.84 12.56
CA VAL A 338 1.22 -3.90 12.02
C VAL A 338 1.35 -5.04 11.01
N SER A 339 1.14 -6.30 11.42
CA SER A 339 1.42 -7.46 10.57
C SER A 339 0.45 -7.62 9.39
N GLU A 340 -0.71 -6.96 9.44
CA GLU A 340 -1.63 -6.92 8.31
C GLU A 340 -1.13 -6.11 7.10
N HIS A 341 -0.12 -5.25 7.26
CA HIS A 341 0.54 -4.57 6.13
C HIS A 341 1.51 -5.52 5.40
N MET A 342 1.74 -5.26 4.10
CA MET A 342 2.88 -5.88 3.39
C MET A 342 4.21 -5.54 4.08
N ASP A 343 5.15 -6.48 4.11
CA ASP A 343 6.49 -6.38 4.72
C ASP A 343 7.25 -5.09 4.35
N TYR A 344 7.13 -4.66 3.09
CA TYR A 344 7.79 -3.47 2.57
C TYR A 344 7.10 -2.14 2.92
N CYS A 345 5.92 -2.16 3.54
CA CYS A 345 5.09 -0.98 3.76
C CYS A 345 5.80 0.06 4.65
N PRO A 346 5.98 1.33 4.20
CA PRO A 346 6.68 2.35 4.98
C PRO A 346 5.95 2.76 6.27
N TRP A 347 4.69 2.38 6.48
CA TRP A 347 4.01 2.59 7.76
C TRP A 347 4.63 1.75 8.88
N ILE A 348 5.08 0.52 8.59
CA ILE A 348 5.68 -0.42 9.55
C ILE A 348 7.19 -0.62 9.35
N ASN A 349 7.69 -0.45 8.12
CA ASN A 349 9.06 -0.75 7.76
C ASN A 349 9.94 0.50 7.82
N ALA A 350 10.71 0.63 8.90
CA ALA A 350 11.66 1.70 9.12
C ALA A 350 12.73 1.82 8.02
N LYS A 351 13.17 0.70 7.42
CA LYS A 351 14.15 0.71 6.32
C LYS A 351 13.53 1.30 5.04
N THR A 352 12.27 1.01 4.74
CA THR A 352 11.54 1.65 3.64
C THR A 352 11.29 3.14 3.93
N GLN A 353 10.83 3.48 5.14
CA GLN A 353 10.51 4.86 5.51
C GLN A 353 11.74 5.78 5.55
N SER A 354 12.92 5.23 5.81
CA SER A 354 14.21 5.93 5.66
C SER A 354 14.80 5.88 4.25
N GLY A 355 14.38 4.93 3.41
CA GLY A 355 15.04 4.58 2.15
C GLY A 355 16.49 4.14 2.35
N GLY A 356 16.78 3.41 3.44
CA GLY A 356 18.12 2.91 3.79
C GLY A 356 19.17 3.97 4.17
N ARG A 357 18.90 5.26 3.98
CA ARG A 357 19.81 6.37 4.31
C ARG A 357 19.77 6.67 5.81
N LYS A 358 20.88 7.20 6.36
CA LYS A 358 20.92 7.74 7.75
C LYS A 358 19.78 8.75 7.93
N SER A 359 18.80 8.42 8.78
CA SER A 359 17.59 9.24 8.90
C SER A 359 17.89 10.59 9.54
N VAL A 360 17.28 11.65 9.00
CA VAL A 360 17.34 13.02 9.53
C VAL A 360 16.53 13.15 10.83
N VAL A 361 15.45 12.38 10.94
CA VAL A 361 14.67 12.19 12.17
C VAL A 361 15.00 10.80 12.71
N LYS A 362 15.54 10.75 13.92
CA LYS A 362 15.92 9.52 14.62
C LYS A 362 14.97 9.28 15.80
N GLY A 363 14.77 8.01 16.13
CA GLY A 363 14.06 7.63 17.35
C GLY A 363 14.87 7.90 18.62
N PRO A 364 14.28 7.64 19.80
CA PRO A 364 15.05 7.33 21.01
C PRO A 364 16.16 6.31 20.69
N GLY A 365 17.30 6.36 21.40
CA GLY A 365 18.47 5.54 21.07
C GLY A 365 19.19 5.89 19.75
N GLY A 366 18.60 6.73 18.90
CA GLY A 366 19.16 7.12 17.62
C GLY A 366 18.74 6.21 16.44
N GLU A 367 17.74 5.36 16.63
CA GLU A 367 17.31 4.35 15.67
C GLU A 367 16.53 4.92 14.46
N VAL A 368 16.27 4.04 13.49
CA VAL A 368 15.53 4.34 12.27
C VAL A 368 14.06 4.02 12.49
N GLN A 369 13.15 4.90 12.05
CA GLN A 369 11.75 4.83 12.42
C GLN A 369 10.80 4.57 11.24
N SER A 370 9.74 3.83 11.54
CA SER A 370 8.59 3.55 10.70
C SER A 370 7.61 4.73 10.63
N GLY A 371 6.62 4.67 9.73
CA GLY A 371 5.68 5.75 9.52
C GLY A 371 4.79 6.07 10.74
N TRP A 372 4.33 5.04 11.48
CA TRP A 372 3.47 5.29 12.65
C TRP A 372 4.24 5.97 13.79
N GLU A 373 5.52 5.62 14.00
CA GLU A 373 6.38 6.27 14.99
C GLU A 373 6.67 7.74 14.64
N VAL A 374 6.98 8.02 13.38
CA VAL A 374 7.24 9.40 12.91
C VAL A 374 5.97 10.24 13.04
N LEU A 375 4.78 9.65 12.85
CA LEU A 375 3.51 10.31 13.10
C LEU A 375 3.27 10.55 14.62
N GLY A 376 3.59 9.58 15.48
CA GLY A 376 3.57 9.75 16.94
C GLY A 376 4.51 10.89 17.41
N GLN A 377 5.71 10.98 16.84
CA GLN A 377 6.62 12.11 17.08
C GLN A 377 6.09 13.44 16.54
N ALA A 378 5.36 13.44 15.42
CA ALA A 378 4.71 14.65 14.90
C ALA A 378 3.65 15.17 15.88
N ILE A 379 2.80 14.28 16.43
CA ILE A 379 1.82 14.62 17.47
C ILE A 379 2.54 15.20 18.71
N LYS A 380 3.52 14.48 19.26
CA LYS A 380 4.33 14.95 20.41
C LYS A 380 5.04 16.29 20.14
N THR A 381 5.43 16.55 18.89
CA THR A 381 6.04 17.83 18.46
C THR A 381 5.04 18.97 18.42
N ILE A 382 3.81 18.76 17.95
CA ILE A 382 2.76 19.79 17.89
C ILE A 382 2.24 20.12 19.28
N HIS A 383 1.98 19.10 20.11
CA HIS A 383 1.59 19.31 21.51
C HIS A 383 2.60 20.20 22.25
N ARG A 384 3.91 19.93 22.11
CA ARG A 384 4.99 20.75 22.69
C ARG A 384 5.14 22.15 22.05
N ARG A 385 4.54 22.44 20.89
CA ARG A 385 4.47 23.80 20.34
C ARG A 385 3.35 24.60 21.00
N GLN A 386 2.19 23.97 21.18
CA GLN A 386 1.01 24.59 21.81
C GLN A 386 1.27 24.89 23.28
N THR A 387 1.66 23.90 24.08
CA THR A 387 2.00 24.11 25.51
C THR A 387 3.16 25.09 25.78
N ARG A 388 3.93 25.47 24.76
CA ARG A 388 4.95 26.55 24.82
C ARG A 388 4.46 27.90 24.30
N SER A 389 3.36 27.93 23.54
CA SER A 389 2.71 29.15 23.04
C SER A 389 1.63 29.63 24.01
N ASP A 390 0.97 28.68 24.68
CA ASP A 390 -0.06 28.90 25.70
C ASP A 390 0.54 29.12 27.10
N ALA A 391 1.87 29.02 27.23
CA ALA A 391 2.60 29.34 28.46
C ALA A 391 2.57 30.86 28.72
N PRO A 392 2.05 31.33 29.87
CA PRO A 392 2.01 32.76 30.16
C PRO A 392 3.40 33.39 30.13
N LEU A 393 3.50 34.60 29.57
CA LEU A 393 4.71 35.41 29.66
C LEU A 393 4.83 35.97 31.08
N VAL A 394 5.37 35.17 32.00
CA VAL A 394 5.62 35.60 33.38
C VAL A 394 6.76 36.61 33.37
N GLU A 395 6.40 37.89 33.30
CA GLU A 395 7.31 39.02 33.45
C GLU A 395 7.99 38.94 34.83
N SER A 396 9.22 38.47 34.82
CA SER A 396 9.89 37.97 36.03
C SER A 396 10.63 39.12 36.72
N THR A 397 9.89 39.92 37.50
CA THR A 397 10.49 40.87 38.46
C THR A 397 11.46 40.11 39.35
N PRO A 398 12.75 40.51 39.45
CA PRO A 398 13.76 39.73 40.15
C PRO A 398 13.70 39.95 41.67
N GLU A 399 12.68 39.40 42.32
CA GLU A 399 12.75 39.14 43.76
C GLU A 399 13.78 38.03 44.04
N VAL A 400 14.49 38.15 45.18
CA VAL A 400 15.57 37.27 45.58
C VAL A 400 15.11 36.37 46.72
N PRO A 401 14.91 35.05 46.49
CA PRO A 401 14.70 34.09 47.56
C PRO A 401 16.04 33.64 48.16
N ALA A 402 16.10 33.44 49.48
CA ALA A 402 17.31 33.00 50.16
C ALA A 402 17.68 31.54 49.84
N SER A 403 18.97 31.25 49.76
CA SER A 403 19.51 29.89 49.52
C SER A 403 19.55 29.06 50.82
N PRO A 404 19.07 27.82 50.80
CA PRO A 404 19.72 26.71 51.50
C PRO A 404 20.78 26.07 50.58
N ALA A 405 21.80 25.41 51.13
CA ALA A 405 22.93 24.88 50.36
C ALA A 405 22.66 23.48 49.76
N GLY A 406 23.32 23.11 48.66
CA GLY A 406 23.35 21.70 48.23
C GLY A 406 23.61 21.32 46.75
N ALA A 407 23.98 22.24 45.85
CA ALA A 407 24.28 21.88 44.45
C ALA A 407 25.46 22.69 43.86
N SER A 408 26.19 22.09 42.90
CA SER A 408 27.41 22.66 42.33
C SER A 408 27.16 23.76 41.30
N VAL A 409 27.78 24.93 41.53
CA VAL A 409 27.59 26.16 40.73
C VAL A 409 28.13 26.03 39.29
N ASP A 410 29.21 25.25 39.09
CA ASP A 410 29.90 25.08 37.80
C ASP A 410 28.99 24.67 36.62
N ASP A 411 28.00 23.81 36.84
CA ASP A 411 27.22 23.24 35.73
C ASP A 411 26.21 24.24 35.14
N ASP A 412 25.62 25.12 35.97
CA ASP A 412 24.66 26.11 35.49
C ASP A 412 25.33 27.23 34.67
N GLU A 413 26.49 27.74 35.10
CA GLU A 413 27.28 28.66 34.28
C GLU A 413 27.80 27.97 33.01
N SER A 414 28.28 26.72 33.12
CA SER A 414 28.69 25.91 31.98
C SER A 414 27.56 25.71 30.94
N ARG A 415 26.31 25.53 31.39
CA ARG A 415 25.13 25.42 30.51
C ARG A 415 24.81 26.75 29.85
N LYS A 416 24.79 27.85 30.61
CA LYS A 416 24.55 29.22 30.11
C LYS A 416 25.58 29.63 29.04
N LEU A 417 26.85 29.25 29.20
CA LEU A 417 27.89 29.47 28.20
C LEU A 417 27.64 28.66 26.91
N LYS A 418 27.35 27.36 27.02
CA LYS A 418 27.04 26.47 25.88
C LYS A 418 25.83 26.97 25.07
N ASP A 419 24.76 27.39 25.75
CA ASP A 419 23.58 27.97 25.10
C ASP A 419 23.90 29.32 24.42
N ARG A 420 24.70 30.18 25.06
CA ARG A 420 25.13 31.46 24.46
C ARG A 420 25.94 31.23 23.17
N GLU A 421 26.83 30.24 23.15
CA GLU A 421 27.54 29.83 21.94
C GLU A 421 26.62 29.24 20.88
N TRP A 422 25.68 28.38 21.26
CA TRP A 422 24.70 27.79 20.35
C TRP A 422 23.85 28.87 19.64
N TRP A 423 23.31 29.83 20.40
CA TRP A 423 22.57 30.98 19.86
C TRP A 423 23.45 31.95 19.05
N ALA A 424 24.75 32.07 19.34
CA ALA A 424 25.67 32.84 18.51
C ALA A 424 25.95 32.12 17.16
N LYS A 425 26.14 30.80 17.20
CA LYS A 425 26.36 29.95 16.01
C LYS A 425 25.12 29.94 15.11
N LEU A 426 23.93 29.83 15.68
CA LEU A 426 22.66 29.88 14.95
C LEU A 426 22.42 31.26 14.30
N ARG A 427 22.73 32.36 14.99
CA ARG A 427 22.69 33.71 14.40
C ARG A 427 23.67 33.86 13.24
N ARG A 428 24.89 33.32 13.36
CA ARG A 428 25.91 33.36 12.28
C ARG A 428 25.45 32.59 11.04
N VAL A 429 24.85 31.40 11.20
CA VAL A 429 24.23 30.63 10.09
C VAL A 429 23.05 31.38 9.47
N ARG A 430 22.20 32.04 10.28
CA ARG A 430 21.09 32.84 9.75
C ARG A 430 21.58 34.05 8.94
N GLN A 431 22.68 34.67 9.35
CA GLN A 431 23.33 35.75 8.59
C GLN A 431 23.93 35.27 7.26
N THR A 432 24.59 34.12 7.21
CA THR A 432 25.14 33.58 5.95
C THR A 432 24.06 33.14 4.95
N LEU A 433 22.83 32.88 5.41
CA LEU A 433 21.68 32.60 4.56
C LEU A 433 20.95 33.86 4.07
N GLN A 434 21.19 35.04 4.67
CA GLN A 434 20.65 36.32 4.19
C GLN A 434 21.58 36.95 3.15
N VAL A 435 21.55 36.41 1.92
CA VAL A 435 22.16 37.07 0.76
C VAL A 435 21.57 38.47 0.60
N LYS A 436 22.42 39.49 0.80
CA LYS A 436 22.02 40.90 0.80
C LYS A 436 21.70 41.32 -0.64
N GLY A 437 20.42 41.34 -0.99
CA GLY A 437 19.95 41.61 -2.35
C GLY A 437 20.55 42.89 -2.94
N SER A 438 21.14 42.79 -4.13
CA SER A 438 21.87 43.86 -4.79
C SER A 438 20.96 45.06 -5.06
N LYS A 439 21.23 46.20 -4.41
CA LYS A 439 20.51 47.46 -4.71
C LYS A 439 20.81 47.87 -6.15
N LYS A 440 19.77 47.95 -6.99
CA LYS A 440 19.87 48.55 -8.34
C LYS A 440 20.44 49.96 -8.21
N ALA A 441 21.55 50.23 -8.89
CA ALA A 441 22.00 51.59 -9.13
C ALA A 441 20.98 52.29 -10.04
N LYS A 442 20.47 53.45 -9.61
CA LYS A 442 19.57 54.29 -10.41
C LYS A 442 20.44 55.28 -11.19
N GLY A 443 20.84 54.89 -12.41
CA GLY A 443 21.57 55.79 -13.31
C GLY A 443 20.73 57.02 -13.65
N SER A 444 21.37 58.19 -13.66
CA SER A 444 20.79 59.47 -14.06
C SER A 444 21.81 60.20 -14.93
N THR A 445 21.32 60.84 -15.99
CA THR A 445 21.96 61.96 -16.72
C THR A 445 23.38 61.73 -17.24
N GLY A 446 23.48 61.61 -18.57
CA GLY A 446 24.70 61.46 -19.37
C GLY A 446 24.27 61.28 -20.82
#